data_AF-A0A6I6WPW9-F1
#
_entry.id   AF-A0A6I6WPW9-F1
#
_cell.length_a   1.000
_cell.length_b   1.000
_cell.length_c   1.000
_cell.angle_alpha   90.00
_cell.angle_beta   90.00
_cell.angle_gamma   90.00
#
_symmetry.space_group_name_H-M   'P 1'
#
loop_
_entity.id
_entity.type
_entity.pdbx_description
1 polymer ?
#
loop_
_entity_poly.entity_id
_entity_poly.type
_entity_poly.pdbx_seq_one_letter_code
_entity_poly.pdbx_strand_id
1 'polypeptide(L)'
;MPQKPDDEQLARRAEAERVENGVDAYDPEDVPAAAPPSEGTPTGRTPGTEDVRRSGQYESERAEVDRELARGELDPDQLQARKDRRNFPPTRYDE
;
A
#
# COMPACT_ATOMS: atom_id res chain seq x y z
N MET A 1 27.39 1.73 -5.07
CA MET A 1 26.06 2.32 -5.32
C MET A 1 26.26 3.63 -6.08
N PRO A 2 25.50 3.92 -7.15
CA PRO A 2 25.51 5.26 -7.73
C PRO A 2 25.06 6.28 -6.66
N GLN A 3 25.70 7.44 -6.64
CA GLN A 3 25.33 8.53 -5.74
C GLN A 3 23.97 9.07 -6.17
N LYS A 4 23.04 9.23 -5.22
CA LYS A 4 21.72 9.81 -5.51
C LYS A 4 21.93 11.26 -5.98
N PRO A 5 21.30 11.72 -7.07
CA PRO A 5 21.34 13.14 -7.44
C PRO A 5 20.74 13.99 -6.32
N ASP A 6 21.19 15.25 -6.26
CA ASP A 6 20.71 16.24 -5.29
C ASP A 6 19.20 16.49 -5.46
N ASP A 7 18.44 16.25 -4.39
CA ASP A 7 16.98 16.26 -4.40
C ASP A 7 16.43 17.66 -4.74
N GLU A 8 17.08 18.73 -4.28
CA GLU A 8 16.65 20.10 -4.57
C GLU A 8 16.83 20.45 -6.03
N GLN A 9 17.98 20.07 -6.61
CA GLN A 9 18.22 20.24 -8.05
C GLN A 9 17.26 19.41 -8.89
N LEU A 10 16.95 18.19 -8.45
CA LEU A 10 15.99 17.33 -9.12
C LEU A 10 14.58 17.95 -9.11
N ALA A 11 14.13 18.42 -7.95
CA ALA A 11 12.83 19.07 -7.79
C ALA A 11 12.72 20.33 -8.66
N ARG A 12 13.76 21.18 -8.68
CA ARG A 12 13.81 22.38 -9.52
C ARG A 12 13.70 22.05 -11.01
N ARG A 13 14.40 21.02 -11.47
CA ARG A 13 14.35 20.59 -12.88
C ARG A 13 12.98 20.04 -13.26
N ALA A 14 12.38 19.22 -12.39
CA ALA A 14 11.05 18.67 -12.61
C ALA A 14 9.99 19.79 -12.69
N GLU A 15 10.09 20.81 -11.85
CA GLU A 15 9.17 21.95 -11.89
C GLU A 15 9.32 22.77 -13.16
N ALA A 16 10.56 23.03 -13.59
CA ALA A 16 10.82 23.74 -14.85
C ALA A 16 10.21 23.00 -16.05
N GLU A 17 10.33 21.67 -16.10
CA GLU A 17 9.73 20.84 -17.14
C GLU A 17 8.19 20.87 -17.08
N ARG A 18 7.59 20.87 -15.89
CA ARG A 18 6.14 21.03 -15.72
C ARG A 18 5.63 22.33 -16.33
N VAL A 19 6.30 23.45 -16.02
CA VAL A 19 5.96 24.78 -16.54
C VAL A 19 6.16 24.88 -18.05
N GLU A 20 7.24 24.31 -18.57
CA GLU A 20 7.49 24.23 -20.03
C GLU A 20 6.39 23.45 -20.76
N ASN A 21 5.86 22.39 -20.13
CA ASN A 21 4.73 21.61 -20.64
C ASN A 21 3.36 22.30 -20.43
N GLY A 22 3.33 23.56 -20.00
CA GLY A 22 2.12 24.34 -19.82
C GLY A 22 1.33 24.04 -18.55
N VAL A 23 1.94 23.38 -17.56
CA VAL A 23 1.35 23.21 -16.23
C VAL A 23 1.74 24.40 -15.36
N ASP A 24 0.78 25.02 -14.68
CA ASP A 24 1.05 26.18 -13.83
C ASP A 24 2.07 25.87 -12.72
N ALA A 25 2.89 26.89 -12.41
CA ALA A 25 3.89 26.79 -11.36
C ALA A 25 3.23 26.50 -10.01
N TYR A 26 3.82 25.62 -9.21
CA TYR A 26 3.26 25.27 -7.91
C TYR A 26 3.30 26.46 -6.94
N ASP A 27 2.11 26.92 -6.52
CA ASP A 27 1.93 27.89 -5.45
C ASP A 27 1.27 27.21 -4.24
N PRO A 28 1.96 27.12 -3.08
CA PRO A 28 1.39 26.48 -1.88
C PRO A 28 0.14 27.19 -1.34
N GLU A 29 -0.06 28.47 -1.65
CA GLU A 29 -1.24 29.24 -1.23
C GLU A 29 -2.43 29.07 -2.21
N ASP A 30 -2.19 28.57 -3.42
CA ASP A 30 -3.20 28.27 -4.44
C ASP A 30 -3.52 26.76 -4.52
N VAL A 31 -3.23 26.02 -3.46
CA VAL A 31 -3.64 24.61 -3.36
C VAL A 31 -5.07 24.58 -2.81
N PRO A 32 -6.06 24.04 -3.57
CA PRO A 32 -7.40 23.88 -3.02
C PRO A 32 -7.33 23.02 -1.77
N ALA A 33 -8.17 23.36 -0.78
CA ALA A 33 -8.30 22.52 0.41
C ALA A 33 -8.52 21.07 -0.02
N ALA A 34 -7.86 20.13 0.67
CA ALA A 34 -7.99 18.71 0.36
C ALA A 34 -9.48 18.38 0.24
N ALA A 35 -9.89 17.89 -0.94
CA ALA A 35 -11.27 17.53 -1.18
C ALA A 35 -11.72 16.59 -0.05
N PRO A 36 -12.92 16.78 0.51
CA PRO A 36 -13.46 15.80 1.44
C PRO A 36 -13.43 14.43 0.76
N PRO A 37 -13.16 13.34 1.51
CA PRO A 37 -13.13 12.01 0.91
C PRO A 37 -14.42 11.80 0.10
N SER A 38 -14.27 11.49 -1.19
CA SER A 38 -15.40 11.17 -2.06
C SER A 38 -16.11 9.93 -1.51
N GLU A 39 -17.44 9.90 -1.59
CA GLU A 39 -18.23 8.71 -1.25
C GLU A 39 -17.64 7.49 -2.00
N GLY A 40 -17.02 6.57 -1.26
CA GLY A 40 -16.36 5.39 -1.83
C GLY A 40 -14.82 5.43 -1.85
N THR A 41 -14.16 6.49 -1.38
CA THR A 41 -12.71 6.46 -1.12
C THR A 41 -12.47 5.87 0.27
N PRO A 42 -11.94 4.64 0.41
CA PRO A 42 -11.64 4.06 1.71
C PRO A 42 -10.42 4.76 2.31
N THR A 43 -10.63 5.92 2.93
CA THR A 43 -9.70 6.42 3.94
C THR A 43 -9.89 5.54 5.16
N GLY A 44 -8.83 4.97 5.72
CA GLY A 44 -8.91 3.92 6.76
C GLY A 44 -9.62 4.30 8.08
N ARG A 45 -10.31 5.45 8.13
CA ARG A 45 -11.19 5.86 9.21
C ARG A 45 -12.21 6.93 8.76
N THR A 46 -13.02 6.65 7.74
CA THR A 46 -14.18 7.50 7.41
C THR A 46 -15.34 7.25 8.39
N PRO A 47 -15.94 8.27 9.02
CA PRO A 47 -17.24 8.13 9.68
C PRO A 47 -18.27 7.68 8.63
N GLY A 48 -18.91 6.53 8.84
CA GLY A 48 -19.92 5.98 7.94
C GLY A 48 -19.47 4.78 7.09
N THR A 49 -18.19 4.44 7.04
CA THR A 49 -17.73 3.13 6.53
C THR A 49 -17.60 2.17 7.69
N GLU A 50 -18.46 1.15 7.74
CA GLU A 50 -18.30 0.05 8.69
C GLU A 50 -16.93 -0.58 8.51
N ASP A 51 -16.27 -0.85 9.65
CA ASP A 51 -14.97 -1.51 9.66
C ASP A 51 -15.11 -2.91 9.06
N VAL A 52 -14.51 -3.13 7.88
CA VAL A 52 -14.60 -4.40 7.14
C VAL A 52 -14.19 -5.59 8.00
N ARG A 53 -13.31 -5.38 8.97
CA ARG A 53 -12.86 -6.43 9.91
C ARG A 53 -13.97 -6.93 10.85
N ARG A 54 -15.06 -6.17 10.97
CA ARG A 54 -16.25 -6.52 11.76
C ARG A 54 -17.38 -7.07 10.89
N SER A 55 -17.15 -7.26 9.60
CA SER A 55 -18.12 -7.92 8.73
C SER A 55 -18.13 -9.43 9.00
N GLY A 56 -19.32 -10.05 8.97
CA GLY A 56 -19.43 -11.50 9.19
C GLY A 56 -18.70 -12.34 8.13
N GLN A 57 -18.52 -11.81 6.92
CA GLN A 57 -17.70 -12.45 5.88
C GLN A 57 -16.24 -12.51 6.32
N TYR A 58 -15.67 -11.36 6.73
CA TYR A 58 -14.29 -11.31 7.21
C TYR A 58 -14.05 -12.22 8.42
N GLU A 59 -14.97 -12.24 9.39
CA GLU A 59 -14.86 -13.12 10.57
C GLU A 59 -14.92 -14.60 10.18
N SER A 60 -15.81 -14.97 9.25
CA SER A 60 -15.95 -16.34 8.76
C SER A 60 -14.73 -16.81 7.99
N GLU A 61 -14.22 -15.97 7.07
CA GLU A 61 -12.99 -16.27 6.32
C GLU A 61 -11.79 -16.36 7.26
N ARG A 62 -11.70 -15.47 8.25
CA ARG A 62 -10.63 -15.52 9.26
C ARG A 62 -10.65 -16.83 10.02
N ALA A 63 -11.83 -17.29 10.44
CA ALA A 63 -11.98 -18.56 11.14
C ALA A 63 -11.60 -19.76 10.25
N GLU A 64 -11.87 -19.71 8.93
CA GLU A 64 -11.42 -20.77 8.02
C GLU A 64 -9.90 -20.81 7.87
N VAL A 65 -9.26 -19.65 7.68
CA VAL A 65 -7.79 -19.54 7.64
C VAL A 65 -7.17 -20.12 8.92
N ASP A 66 -7.73 -19.79 10.08
CA ASP A 66 -7.26 -20.34 11.36
C ASP A 66 -7.46 -21.88 11.44
N ARG A 67 -8.55 -22.43 10.87
CA ARG A 67 -8.77 -23.89 10.76
C ARG A 67 -7.76 -24.58 9.84
N GLU A 68 -7.48 -24.01 8.67
CA GLU A 68 -6.51 -24.57 7.72
C GLU A 68 -5.09 -24.58 8.27
N LEU A 69 -4.69 -23.51 8.97
CA LEU A 69 -3.41 -23.46 9.69
C LEU A 69 -3.34 -24.55 10.77
N ALA A 70 -4.41 -24.73 11.55
CA ALA A 70 -4.46 -25.76 12.59
C ALA A 70 -4.41 -27.19 12.02
N ARG A 71 -4.95 -27.40 10.81
CA ARG A 71 -4.86 -28.69 10.09
C ARG A 71 -3.52 -28.89 9.38
N GLY A 72 -2.71 -27.84 9.25
CA GLY A 72 -1.47 -27.87 8.48
C GLY A 72 -1.68 -27.83 6.97
N GLU A 73 -2.87 -27.45 6.50
CA GLU A 73 -3.17 -27.28 5.07
C GLU A 73 -2.59 -25.95 4.55
N LEU A 74 -2.55 -24.93 5.40
CA LEU A 74 -1.91 -23.64 5.12
C LEU A 74 -0.59 -23.52 5.89
N ASP A 75 0.47 -23.08 5.20
CA ASP A 75 1.74 -22.78 5.85
C ASP A 75 1.71 -21.35 6.46
N PRO A 76 2.11 -21.15 7.74
CA PRO A 76 2.11 -19.82 8.39
C PRO A 76 2.90 -18.74 7.65
N ASP A 77 3.91 -19.13 6.87
CA ASP A 77 4.72 -18.24 6.02
C ASP A 77 3.88 -17.59 4.91
N GLN A 78 2.79 -18.24 4.46
CA GLN A 78 1.87 -17.68 3.46
C GLN A 78 1.09 -16.46 3.97
N LEU A 79 0.99 -16.29 5.29
CA LEU A 79 0.35 -15.13 5.91
C LEU A 79 1.28 -13.91 6.01
N GLN A 80 2.59 -14.10 5.86
CA GLN A 80 3.57 -13.02 5.94
C GLN A 80 3.57 -12.15 4.67
N ALA A 81 4.13 -10.95 4.74
CA ALA A 81 4.36 -10.13 3.54
C ALA A 81 5.40 -10.79 2.63
N ARG A 82 5.27 -10.65 1.30
CA ARG A 82 6.15 -11.33 0.32
C ARG A 82 7.65 -11.22 0.59
N LYS A 83 8.10 -10.08 1.10
CA LYS A 83 9.52 -9.81 1.44
C LYS A 83 10.03 -10.61 2.64
N ASP A 84 9.11 -11.04 3.52
CA ASP A 84 9.40 -11.75 4.75
C ASP A 84 9.11 -13.26 4.61
N ARG A 85 8.57 -13.69 3.46
CA ARG A 85 8.32 -15.10 3.16
C ARG A 85 9.62 -15.81 2.83
N ARG A 86 9.65 -17.12 3.06
CA ARG A 86 10.69 -17.98 2.50
C ARG A 86 10.61 -17.93 0.97
N ASN A 87 11.77 -17.91 0.33
CA ASN A 87 11.84 -17.91 -1.12
C ASN A 87 11.20 -19.18 -1.68
N PHE A 88 10.37 -19.03 -2.72
CA PHE A 88 9.78 -20.14 -3.46
C PHE A 88 10.21 -20.06 -4.94
N PRO A 89 10.79 -21.12 -5.52
CA PRO A 89 11.13 -22.38 -4.87
C PRO A 89 12.25 -22.20 -3.83
N PRO A 90 12.30 -23.06 -2.80
CA PRO A 90 13.36 -22.99 -1.80
C PRO A 90 14.71 -23.30 -2.45
N THR A 91 15.79 -22.69 -1.94
CA THR A 91 17.15 -22.93 -2.46
C THR A 91 17.68 -24.32 -2.08
N ARG A 92 17.06 -24.95 -1.07
CA ARG A 92 17.27 -26.34 -0.67
C ARG A 92 15.92 -26.95 -0.31
N TYR A 93 15.73 -28.21 -0.69
CA TYR A 93 14.59 -29.00 -0.25
C TYR A 93 15.02 -29.83 0.96
N ASP A 94 14.13 -29.95 1.94
CA ASP A 94 14.31 -30.94 3.00
C ASP A 94 14.10 -32.33 2.38
N GLU A 95 15.05 -33.26 2.57
CA GLU A 95 15.03 -34.63 2.03
C GLU A 95 13.95 -35.51 2.66
#